data_AF-A0A852FZ61-F1
#
_entry.id   AF-A0A852FZ61-F1
#
_cell.length_a   1.000
_cell.length_b   1.000
_cell.length_c   1.000
_cell.angle_alpha   90.00
_cell.angle_beta   90.00
_cell.angle_gamma   90.00
#
_symmetry.space_group_name_H-M   'P 1'
#
loop_
_entity.id
_entity.type
_entity.pdbx_description
1 polymer ?
#
loop_
_entity_poly.entity_id
_entity_poly.type
_entity_poly.pdbx_seq_one_letter_code
_entity_poly.pdbx_strand_id
1 'polypeptide(L)'
;MATGDLKGSLRKIEQGLRLLNYPRDVDYTVLVKGDPAAFLPIISYSFTSFSTYIAELLVKCDVELTAKSDLRFIEAIYKVLRDQFQYKPILTKQQFLQFGFAERKMQIVCDIINCVVKKHKELSNSNKVKSQTRKKLKSFTCEVWSNCDNVLTLPNGSALNSKQKPLVERHSGNEVGDDLHPLPLPAQGGREEELHLDHDVVEVKCEQVAEDNSQIEFLKSQLADCQEKLHKLDWMEDKLHGLEEKLKGKVIIDEKDWNNLLSRVLLLETQLLLQSKK
;
A
#
# COMPACT_ATOMS: atom_id res chain seq x y z
N MET A 1 10.13 -23.59 32.30
CA MET A 1 9.62 -22.22 32.09
C MET A 1 8.10 -22.29 32.07
N ALA A 2 7.39 -21.31 32.64
CA ALA A 2 5.93 -21.32 32.63
C ALA A 2 5.43 -21.11 31.18
N THR A 3 4.74 -22.10 30.64
CA THR A 3 3.92 -21.94 29.43
C THR A 3 2.82 -20.95 29.78
N GLY A 4 2.81 -19.77 29.16
CA GLY A 4 1.84 -18.73 29.48
C GLY A 4 0.45 -19.04 28.91
N ASP A 5 -0.45 -18.06 28.96
CA ASP A 5 -1.83 -18.23 28.50
C ASP A 5 -1.93 -18.29 26.98
N LEU A 6 -1.66 -19.48 26.44
CA LEU A 6 -1.79 -19.83 25.04
C LEU A 6 -3.24 -19.72 24.55
N LYS A 7 -4.22 -19.98 25.42
CA LYS A 7 -5.66 -19.93 25.09
C LYS A 7 -6.16 -18.49 24.98
N GLY A 8 -5.71 -17.60 25.87
CA GLY A 8 -5.92 -16.16 25.77
C GLY A 8 -5.20 -15.57 24.56
N SER A 9 -3.97 -16.00 24.28
CA SER A 9 -3.22 -15.60 23.08
C SER A 9 -3.92 -16.00 21.78
N LEU A 10 -4.49 -17.20 21.72
CA LEU A 10 -5.28 -17.68 20.59
C LEU A 10 -6.53 -16.83 20.35
N ARG A 11 -7.29 -16.52 21.42
CA ARG A 11 -8.46 -15.63 21.36
C ARG A 11 -8.12 -14.21 20.88
N LYS A 12 -6.97 -13.66 21.31
CA LYS A 12 -6.49 -12.36 20.83
C LYS A 12 -6.16 -12.39 19.33
N ILE A 13 -5.52 -13.46 18.84
CA ILE A 13 -5.29 -13.63 17.39
C ILE A 13 -6.62 -13.71 16.65
N GLU A 14 -7.58 -14.50 17.12
CA GLU A 14 -8.87 -14.69 16.45
C GLU A 14 -9.65 -13.37 16.35
N GLN A 15 -9.60 -12.55 17.40
CA GLN A 15 -10.15 -11.19 17.38
C GLN A 15 -9.37 -10.27 16.41
N GLY A 16 -8.04 -10.35 16.39
CA GLY A 16 -7.19 -9.58 15.47
C GLY A 16 -7.43 -9.91 14.00
N LEU A 17 -7.59 -11.20 13.66
CA LEU A 17 -7.91 -11.66 12.31
C LEU A 17 -9.27 -11.15 11.85
N ARG A 18 -10.27 -11.08 12.74
CA ARG A 18 -11.56 -10.43 12.48
C ARG A 18 -11.42 -8.92 12.25
N LEU A 19 -10.55 -8.23 12.97
CA LEU A 19 -10.27 -6.80 12.72
C LEU A 19 -9.57 -6.55 11.37
N LEU A 20 -8.81 -7.52 10.86
CA LEU A 20 -8.20 -7.46 9.53
C LEU A 20 -9.14 -7.90 8.39
N ASN A 21 -10.30 -8.51 8.68
CA ASN A 21 -11.09 -9.26 7.71
C ASN A 21 -10.24 -10.29 6.92
N TYR A 22 -9.40 -11.05 7.64
CA TYR A 22 -8.49 -12.01 7.02
C TYR A 22 -9.26 -13.10 6.23
N PRO A 23 -9.03 -13.26 4.91
CA PRO A 23 -9.93 -14.02 4.03
C PRO A 23 -9.61 -15.52 3.91
N ARG A 24 -8.56 -16.01 4.60
CA ARG A 24 -8.14 -17.42 4.54
C ARG A 24 -8.46 -18.12 5.86
N ASP A 25 -8.88 -19.38 5.78
CA ASP A 25 -8.97 -20.27 6.94
C ASP A 25 -7.60 -20.36 7.63
N VAL A 26 -7.58 -20.23 8.96
CA VAL A 26 -6.37 -20.33 9.79
C VAL A 26 -6.39 -21.64 10.56
N ASP A 27 -5.39 -22.50 10.35
CA ASP A 27 -5.23 -23.72 11.13
C ASP A 27 -4.70 -23.40 12.54
N TYR A 28 -5.63 -23.24 13.46
CA TYR A 28 -5.35 -23.00 14.88
C TYR A 28 -4.55 -24.15 15.54
N THR A 29 -4.58 -25.38 15.01
CA THR A 29 -3.81 -26.51 15.57
C THR A 29 -2.32 -26.36 15.27
N VAL A 30 -1.98 -25.91 14.07
CA VAL A 30 -0.61 -25.61 13.64
C VAL A 30 -0.10 -24.34 14.32
N LEU A 31 -0.98 -23.35 14.53
CA LEU A 31 -0.69 -22.14 15.28
C LEU A 31 -0.33 -22.44 16.76
N VAL A 32 -1.08 -23.32 17.41
CA VAL A 32 -0.82 -23.80 18.79
C VAL A 32 0.50 -24.57 18.91
N LYS A 33 0.92 -25.31 17.87
CA LYS A 33 2.25 -25.94 17.79
C LYS A 33 3.39 -24.93 17.60
N GLY A 34 3.08 -23.69 17.22
CA GLY A 34 4.08 -22.64 17.00
C GLY A 34 4.88 -22.82 15.71
N ASP A 35 4.29 -23.44 14.69
CA ASP A 35 4.89 -23.52 13.35
C ASP A 35 4.95 -22.10 12.72
N PRO A 36 6.11 -21.59 12.26
CA PRO A 36 6.19 -20.30 11.58
C PRO A 36 5.26 -20.19 10.37
N ALA A 37 5.05 -21.27 9.59
CA ALA A 37 4.37 -21.24 8.31
C ALA A 37 2.90 -20.79 8.41
N ALA A 38 2.26 -21.00 9.56
CA ALA A 38 0.90 -20.49 9.82
C ALA A 38 0.86 -18.98 10.12
N PHE A 39 1.94 -18.38 10.62
CA PHE A 39 2.01 -16.95 10.96
C PHE A 39 2.41 -16.07 9.77
N LEU A 40 3.30 -16.54 8.87
CA LEU A 40 3.81 -15.73 7.75
C LEU A 40 2.69 -15.19 6.83
N PRO A 41 1.66 -15.97 6.42
CA PRO A 41 0.59 -15.48 5.55
C PRO A 41 -0.26 -14.38 6.20
N ILE A 42 -0.48 -14.47 7.52
CA ILE A 42 -1.20 -13.48 8.33
C ILE A 42 -0.42 -12.15 8.34
N ILE A 43 0.89 -12.23 8.64
CA ILE A 43 1.79 -11.07 8.64
C ILE A 43 1.83 -10.43 7.24
N SER A 44 2.02 -11.24 6.19
CA SER A 44 2.11 -10.75 4.81
C SER A 44 0.84 -10.01 4.39
N TYR A 45 -0.34 -10.60 4.64
CA TYR A 45 -1.64 -9.96 4.39
C TYR A 45 -1.80 -8.64 5.15
N SER A 46 -1.38 -8.59 6.42
CA SER A 46 -1.47 -7.40 7.27
C SER A 46 -0.79 -6.18 6.65
N PHE A 47 0.36 -6.37 6.00
CA PHE A 47 1.12 -5.27 5.40
C PHE A 47 0.80 -5.00 3.93
N THR A 48 0.41 -6.00 3.16
CA THR A 48 0.25 -5.89 1.71
C THR A 48 -1.20 -5.71 1.25
N SER A 49 -2.15 -6.38 1.92
CA SER A 49 -3.53 -6.54 1.42
C SER A 49 -4.58 -5.85 2.30
N PHE A 50 -4.34 -5.71 3.61
CA PHE A 50 -5.30 -5.10 4.53
C PHE A 50 -5.59 -3.62 4.22
N SER A 51 -4.58 -2.84 3.80
CA SER A 51 -4.79 -1.43 3.46
C SER A 51 -3.77 -0.91 2.46
N THR A 52 -4.28 -0.24 1.42
CA THR A 52 -3.53 0.54 0.44
C THR A 52 -2.53 1.51 1.08
N TYR A 53 -2.94 2.28 2.09
CA TYR A 53 -2.06 3.23 2.79
C TYR A 53 -0.86 2.56 3.48
N ILE A 54 -1.00 1.31 3.93
CA ILE A 54 0.08 0.54 4.56
C ILE A 54 0.99 -0.04 3.46
N ALA A 55 0.42 -0.57 2.38
CA ALA A 55 1.20 -1.03 1.22
C ALA A 55 2.02 0.13 0.59
N GLU A 56 1.42 1.30 0.40
CA GLU A 56 2.13 2.51 -0.02
C GLU A 56 3.25 2.94 0.94
N LEU A 57 3.02 2.80 2.26
CA LEU A 57 4.05 3.10 3.25
C LEU A 57 5.24 2.15 3.09
N LEU A 58 5.00 0.87 2.81
CA LEU A 58 6.06 -0.11 2.55
C LEU A 58 6.85 0.20 1.27
N VAL A 59 6.17 0.58 0.19
CA VAL A 59 6.84 1.04 -1.04
C VAL A 59 7.72 2.26 -0.76
N LYS A 60 7.24 3.24 0.02
CA LYS A 60 8.03 4.41 0.47
C LYS A 60 9.20 4.06 1.38
N CYS A 61 9.22 2.87 1.98
CA CYS A 61 10.34 2.37 2.79
C CYS A 61 11.41 1.63 1.98
N ASP A 62 11.17 1.39 0.69
CA ASP A 62 11.98 0.51 -0.17
C ASP A 62 12.17 -0.89 0.47
N VAL A 63 11.05 -1.49 0.89
CA VAL A 63 11.04 -2.83 1.49
C VAL A 63 10.10 -3.76 0.72
N GLU A 64 10.70 -4.59 -0.14
CA GLU A 64 10.02 -5.69 -0.80
C GLU A 64 9.68 -6.81 0.19
N LEU A 65 8.38 -7.08 0.38
CA LEU A 65 7.92 -8.29 1.10
C LEU A 65 7.79 -9.53 0.20
N THR A 66 7.97 -9.38 -1.12
CA THR A 66 8.02 -10.46 -2.11
C THR A 66 9.35 -11.23 -2.07
N ALA A 67 9.78 -11.60 -0.87
CA ALA A 67 11.06 -12.24 -0.64
C ALA A 67 11.06 -13.72 -1.09
N LYS A 68 12.20 -14.17 -1.62
CA LYS A 68 12.41 -15.55 -2.09
C LYS A 68 12.57 -16.58 -0.96
N SER A 69 12.57 -16.15 0.31
CA SER A 69 12.67 -17.03 1.48
C SER A 69 12.06 -16.40 2.74
N ASP A 70 11.53 -17.24 3.62
CA ASP A 70 10.91 -16.86 4.90
C ASP A 70 11.83 -16.05 5.80
N LEU A 71 13.14 -16.35 5.76
CA LEU A 71 14.14 -15.56 6.47
C LEU A 71 14.13 -14.11 5.97
N ARG A 72 14.31 -13.89 4.67
CA ARG A 72 14.36 -12.54 4.09
C ARG A 72 13.05 -11.78 4.30
N PHE A 73 11.91 -12.48 4.24
CA PHE A 73 10.61 -11.92 4.60
C PHE A 73 10.57 -11.43 6.06
N ILE A 74 10.97 -12.27 7.03
CA ILE A 74 11.01 -11.87 8.45
C ILE A 74 12.04 -10.77 8.71
N GLU A 75 13.18 -10.75 8.01
CA GLU A 75 14.15 -9.65 8.08
C GLU A 75 13.55 -8.31 7.65
N ALA A 76 12.82 -8.30 6.53
CA ALA A 76 12.11 -7.15 5.99
C ALA A 76 11.00 -6.65 6.96
N ILE A 77 10.17 -7.57 7.45
CA ILE A 77 9.11 -7.26 8.45
C ILE A 77 9.71 -6.65 9.72
N TYR A 78 10.81 -7.22 10.24
CA TYR A 78 11.44 -6.73 11.47
C TYR A 78 12.09 -5.35 11.29
N LYS A 79 12.59 -5.03 10.09
CA LYS A 79 13.04 -3.67 9.72
C LYS A 79 11.86 -2.70 9.74
N VAL A 80 10.79 -3.01 8.99
CA VAL A 80 9.57 -2.17 8.93
C VAL A 80 8.96 -1.93 10.31
N LEU A 81 8.85 -2.97 11.15
CA LEU A 81 8.30 -2.86 12.50
C LEU A 81 9.11 -1.90 13.39
N ARG A 82 10.44 -1.94 13.30
CA ARG A 82 11.31 -1.03 14.04
C ARG A 82 11.20 0.40 13.50
N ASP A 83 11.35 0.56 12.20
CA ASP A 83 11.58 1.86 11.58
C ASP A 83 10.27 2.66 11.46
N GLN A 84 9.17 1.99 11.10
CA GLN A 84 7.86 2.63 10.88
C GLN A 84 6.91 2.51 12.07
N PHE A 85 6.94 1.39 12.80
CA PHE A 85 5.98 1.12 13.89
C PHE A 85 6.60 1.29 15.28
N GLN A 86 7.91 1.54 15.38
CA GLN A 86 8.67 1.66 16.64
C GLN A 86 8.49 0.45 17.56
N TYR A 87 8.13 -0.70 16.99
CA TYR A 87 7.92 -1.96 17.71
C TYR A 87 9.20 -2.80 17.65
N LYS A 88 9.62 -3.32 18.80
CA LYS A 88 10.76 -4.25 18.94
C LYS A 88 10.23 -5.66 19.21
N PRO A 89 10.26 -6.58 18.22
CA PRO A 89 9.84 -7.96 18.43
C PRO A 89 10.61 -8.63 19.58
N ILE A 90 9.88 -9.43 20.37
CA ILE A 90 10.41 -10.14 21.55
C ILE A 90 11.21 -11.40 21.22
N LEU A 91 11.05 -11.97 20.03
CA LEU A 91 11.81 -13.11 19.52
C LEU A 91 12.84 -12.62 18.49
N THR A 92 13.96 -13.32 18.35
CA THR A 92 14.87 -13.09 17.22
C THR A 92 14.29 -13.63 15.92
N LYS A 93 14.80 -13.15 14.77
CA LYS A 93 14.46 -13.65 13.42
C LYS A 93 14.50 -15.19 13.33
N GLN A 94 15.54 -15.79 13.89
CA GLN A 94 15.74 -17.25 13.91
C GLN A 94 14.75 -17.95 14.86
N GLN A 95 14.54 -17.42 16.07
CA GLN A 95 13.55 -17.98 17.01
C GLN A 95 12.11 -17.91 16.48
N PHE A 96 11.80 -16.90 15.67
CA PHE A 96 10.51 -16.82 14.99
C PHE A 96 10.32 -17.94 13.95
N LEU A 97 11.40 -18.36 13.28
CA LEU A 97 11.39 -19.40 12.25
C LEU A 97 11.66 -20.82 12.78
N GLN A 98 12.06 -20.97 14.05
CA GLN A 98 12.16 -22.27 14.72
C GLN A 98 10.78 -22.75 15.17
N PHE A 99 10.49 -24.05 15.09
CA PHE A 99 9.26 -24.61 15.67
C PHE A 99 9.16 -24.35 17.18
N GLY A 100 7.94 -24.09 17.66
CA GLY A 100 7.66 -23.74 19.05
C GLY A 100 7.49 -22.24 19.28
N PHE A 101 7.78 -21.77 20.50
CA PHE A 101 7.53 -20.38 20.95
C PHE A 101 6.12 -19.84 20.67
N ALA A 102 5.11 -20.72 20.57
CA ALA A 102 3.78 -20.42 20.03
C ALA A 102 3.15 -19.16 20.63
N GLU A 103 3.06 -19.08 21.97
CA GLU A 103 2.55 -17.91 22.70
C GLU A 103 3.23 -16.60 22.29
N ARG A 104 4.57 -16.59 22.19
CA ARG A 104 5.34 -15.39 21.86
C ARG A 104 5.22 -15.00 20.39
N LYS A 105 5.06 -15.97 19.48
CA LYS A 105 4.72 -15.71 18.08
C LYS A 105 3.29 -15.16 17.95
N MET A 106 2.34 -15.73 18.68
CA MET A 106 0.96 -15.24 18.72
C MET A 106 0.91 -13.80 19.23
N GLN A 107 1.67 -13.46 20.27
CA GLN A 107 1.77 -12.10 20.78
C GLN A 107 2.38 -11.14 19.75
N ILE A 108 3.49 -11.52 19.09
CA ILE A 108 4.08 -10.71 18.00
C ILE A 108 3.05 -10.45 16.89
N VAL A 109 2.29 -11.46 16.47
CA VAL A 109 1.26 -11.28 15.42
C VAL A 109 0.10 -10.43 15.90
N CYS A 110 -0.37 -10.59 17.14
CA CYS A 110 -1.36 -9.67 17.73
C CYS A 110 -0.86 -8.22 17.72
N ASP A 111 0.39 -7.99 18.12
CA ASP A 111 0.99 -6.66 18.16
C ASP A 111 1.12 -6.06 16.75
N ILE A 112 1.57 -6.86 15.77
CA ILE A 112 1.61 -6.46 14.34
C ILE A 112 0.22 -6.01 13.87
N ILE A 113 -0.82 -6.81 14.12
CA ILE A 113 -2.20 -6.50 13.73
C ILE A 113 -2.64 -5.16 14.34
N ASN A 114 -2.44 -4.99 15.64
CA ASN A 114 -2.82 -3.76 16.36
C ASN A 114 -2.04 -2.53 15.84
N CYS A 115 -0.74 -2.68 15.60
CA CYS A 115 0.13 -1.67 15.01
C CYS A 115 -0.35 -1.24 13.61
N VAL A 116 -0.64 -2.21 12.73
CA VAL A 116 -1.17 -1.99 11.37
C VAL A 116 -2.52 -1.30 11.40
N VAL A 117 -3.49 -1.81 12.18
CA VAL A 117 -4.83 -1.22 12.31
C VAL A 117 -4.77 0.20 12.87
N LYS A 118 -3.88 0.46 13.85
CA LYS A 118 -3.66 1.80 14.41
C LYS A 118 -3.08 2.76 13.36
N LYS A 119 -2.00 2.38 12.65
CA LYS A 119 -1.42 3.22 11.59
C LYS A 119 -2.39 3.45 10.42
N HIS A 120 -3.20 2.46 10.06
CA HIS A 120 -4.24 2.64 9.05
C HIS A 120 -5.23 3.75 9.45
N LYS A 121 -5.69 3.77 10.71
CA LYS A 121 -6.55 4.84 11.24
C LYS A 121 -5.87 6.22 11.24
N GLU A 122 -4.58 6.29 11.59
CA GLU A 122 -3.79 7.53 11.53
C GLU A 122 -3.64 8.07 10.10
N LEU A 123 -3.33 7.20 9.13
CA LEU A 123 -3.18 7.56 7.71
C LEU A 123 -4.51 7.92 7.04
N SER A 124 -5.57 7.14 7.28
CA SER A 124 -6.91 7.45 6.73
C SER A 124 -7.48 8.76 7.29
N ASN A 125 -7.28 9.04 8.58
CA ASN A 125 -7.75 10.30 9.18
C ASN A 125 -6.92 11.51 8.73
N SER A 126 -5.59 11.38 8.63
CA SER A 126 -4.74 12.48 8.12
C SER A 126 -5.03 12.82 6.65
N ASN A 127 -5.45 11.85 5.83
CA ASN A 127 -5.94 12.13 4.47
C ASN A 127 -7.33 12.80 4.46
N LYS A 128 -8.26 12.44 5.36
CA LYS A 128 -9.52 13.19 5.55
C LYS A 128 -9.33 14.61 6.09
N VAL A 129 -8.23 14.86 6.82
CA VAL A 129 -7.88 16.19 7.35
C VAL A 129 -7.03 17.00 6.35
N LYS A 130 -6.53 16.41 5.26
CA LYS A 130 -5.95 17.21 4.15
C LYS A 130 -6.99 18.02 3.37
N SER A 131 -8.27 17.67 3.44
CA SER A 131 -9.38 18.55 3.02
C SER A 131 -9.82 19.56 4.09
N GLN A 132 -9.27 19.51 5.32
CA GLN A 132 -9.51 20.50 6.39
C GLN A 132 -8.25 20.78 7.24
N THR A 133 -7.33 21.58 6.68
CA THR A 133 -6.40 22.47 7.41
C THR A 133 -5.64 21.92 8.63
N ARG A 134 -4.53 21.22 8.35
CA ARG A 134 -3.19 21.40 8.95
C ARG A 134 -3.15 21.88 10.43
N LYS A 135 -3.18 20.96 11.41
CA LYS A 135 -2.61 21.22 12.75
C LYS A 135 -1.75 20.06 13.28
N LYS A 136 -0.47 20.41 13.54
CA LYS A 136 0.62 19.74 14.28
C LYS A 136 0.52 18.23 14.58
N LEU A 137 1.44 17.49 13.96
CA LEU A 137 2.03 16.28 14.52
C LEU A 137 2.58 16.56 15.93
N LYS A 138 2.21 15.73 16.91
CA LYS A 138 2.85 15.67 18.23
C LYS A 138 3.03 14.19 18.58
N SER A 139 4.25 13.79 18.92
CA SER A 139 4.60 12.43 19.28
C SER A 139 3.89 12.00 20.56
N PHE A 140 3.39 10.76 20.59
CA PHE A 140 2.90 10.13 21.81
C PHE A 140 3.41 8.71 21.95
N THR A 141 4.09 8.50 23.08
CA THR A 141 4.46 7.21 23.65
C THR A 141 3.21 6.37 23.93
N CYS A 142 3.38 5.04 23.94
CA CYS A 142 2.30 4.11 24.26
C CYS A 142 2.36 3.75 25.74
N GLU A 143 1.46 4.34 26.54
CA GLU A 143 1.25 3.96 27.93
C GLU A 143 -0.17 3.46 28.19
N VAL A 144 -0.29 2.77 29.32
CA VAL A 144 -1.23 1.71 29.69
C VAL A 144 -2.70 2.17 29.83
N TRP A 145 -3.60 1.20 29.64
CA TRP A 145 -5.07 1.25 29.71
C TRP A 145 -5.63 1.65 31.09
N SER A 146 -6.61 2.56 31.14
CA SER A 146 -7.66 2.56 32.18
C SER A 146 -8.99 3.17 31.68
N ASN A 147 -10.09 2.70 32.26
CA ASN A 147 -11.50 3.11 32.12
C ASN A 147 -11.79 4.51 32.74
N CYS A 148 -12.93 5.22 32.58
CA CYS A 148 -14.16 5.09 31.77
C CYS A 148 -14.94 6.43 31.75
N ASP A 149 -16.11 6.43 31.07
CA ASP A 149 -17.28 7.34 31.23
C ASP A 149 -17.31 8.78 30.63
N ASN A 150 -18.08 8.88 29.54
CA ASN A 150 -19.30 9.72 29.37
C ASN A 150 -19.34 11.18 29.86
N VAL A 151 -19.65 12.13 28.96
CA VAL A 151 -20.96 12.85 28.87
C VAL A 151 -20.94 13.95 27.78
N LEU A 152 -22.10 14.18 27.13
CA LEU A 152 -22.40 15.26 26.17
C LEU A 152 -22.15 16.68 26.73
N THR A 153 -21.73 17.64 25.88
CA THR A 153 -22.60 18.75 25.38
C THR A 153 -21.83 19.77 24.51
N LEU A 154 -22.39 20.10 23.35
CA LEU A 154 -22.40 21.46 22.79
C LEU A 154 -23.65 22.18 23.37
N PRO A 155 -23.77 23.54 23.42
CA PRO A 155 -23.61 24.37 22.21
C PRO A 155 -23.22 25.88 22.38
N ASN A 156 -23.04 26.51 21.21
CA ASN A 156 -23.34 27.91 20.86
C ASN A 156 -22.57 29.10 21.49
N GLY A 157 -22.14 30.01 20.61
CA GLY A 157 -21.68 31.37 20.93
C GLY A 157 -21.35 32.14 19.66
N SER A 158 -22.13 33.19 19.34
CA SER A 158 -21.94 34.02 18.16
C SER A 158 -20.96 35.17 18.41
N ALA A 159 -20.36 35.74 17.35
CA ALA A 159 -20.45 37.17 16.99
C ALA A 159 -19.30 37.70 16.10
N LEU A 160 -19.71 38.54 15.13
CA LEU A 160 -19.02 39.67 14.51
C LEU A 160 -17.68 39.53 13.73
N ASN A 161 -17.81 39.84 12.43
CA ASN A 161 -17.05 40.87 11.67
C ASN A 161 -15.52 40.87 11.64
N SER A 162 -14.97 40.71 10.43
CA SER A 162 -14.27 41.84 9.76
C SER A 162 -14.29 41.68 8.23
N LYS A 163 -14.13 42.81 7.53
CA LYS A 163 -14.25 42.94 6.06
C LYS A 163 -12.91 42.65 5.38
N GLN A 164 -12.93 41.99 4.21
CA GLN A 164 -12.19 42.41 3.01
C GLN A 164 -12.66 41.64 1.77
N LYS A 165 -12.80 42.35 0.64
CA LYS A 165 -13.06 41.75 -0.68
C LYS A 165 -11.72 41.58 -1.41
N PRO A 166 -11.54 40.54 -2.25
CA PRO A 166 -10.34 40.40 -3.05
C PRO A 166 -10.36 41.38 -4.24
N LEU A 167 -9.26 42.11 -4.44
CA LEU A 167 -9.02 42.87 -5.66
C LEU A 167 -8.22 41.98 -6.62
N VAL A 168 -8.76 41.72 -7.81
CA VAL A 168 -8.06 41.05 -8.90
C VAL A 168 -7.42 42.13 -9.75
N GLU A 169 -6.10 42.11 -9.87
CA GLU A 169 -5.37 42.98 -10.81
C GLU A 169 -4.89 42.14 -11.99
N ARG A 170 -5.32 42.52 -13.19
CA ARG A 170 -4.88 41.93 -14.47
C ARG A 170 -4.27 43.01 -15.34
N HIS A 171 -3.00 42.81 -15.68
CA HIS A 171 -2.31 43.22 -16.92
C HIS A 171 -2.73 44.55 -17.59
N SER A 172 -1.83 45.53 -17.52
CA SER A 172 -1.50 46.44 -18.63
C SER A 172 0.03 46.60 -18.58
N GLY A 173 0.81 46.47 -19.65
CA GLY A 173 0.51 46.93 -21.01
C GLY A 173 1.05 48.35 -21.11
N ASN A 174 2.34 48.50 -21.42
CA ASN A 174 3.05 49.76 -21.48
C ASN A 174 4.09 49.72 -22.61
N GLU A 175 3.79 50.42 -23.70
CA GLU A 175 4.66 50.66 -24.86
C GLU A 175 4.79 52.18 -25.08
N VAL A 176 5.58 52.60 -26.08
CA VAL A 176 6.03 53.97 -26.39
C VAL A 176 7.15 54.46 -25.46
N GLY A 177 8.30 54.94 -25.93
CA GLY A 177 8.83 55.10 -27.29
C GLY A 177 10.37 55.22 -27.22
N ASP A 178 11.19 55.26 -28.27
CA ASP A 178 10.99 55.31 -29.74
C ASP A 178 12.21 54.57 -30.39
N ASP A 179 12.63 54.64 -31.67
CA ASP A 179 12.26 55.48 -32.82
C ASP A 179 12.72 54.85 -34.18
N LEU A 180 12.30 55.48 -35.29
CA LEU A 180 12.75 55.43 -36.70
C LEU A 180 13.15 54.11 -37.42
N HIS A 181 12.33 53.76 -38.41
CA HIS A 181 12.66 53.04 -39.67
C HIS A 181 13.30 54.00 -40.72
N PRO A 182 13.78 53.57 -41.93
CA PRO A 182 14.06 52.22 -42.45
C PRO A 182 15.43 52.07 -43.20
N LEU A 183 15.69 50.84 -43.72
CA LEU A 183 16.75 50.40 -44.65
C LEU A 183 16.99 51.32 -45.87
N PRO A 184 18.22 51.29 -46.45
CA PRO A 184 18.37 50.47 -47.68
C PRO A 184 19.68 49.64 -47.77
N LEU A 185 19.59 48.51 -48.46
CA LEU A 185 20.74 47.72 -48.96
C LEU A 185 21.46 48.48 -50.09
N PRO A 186 22.76 48.20 -50.29
CA PRO A 186 23.23 47.90 -51.63
C PRO A 186 23.99 46.56 -51.69
N ALA A 187 23.92 45.92 -52.85
CA ALA A 187 24.62 44.66 -53.12
C ALA A 187 26.01 44.90 -53.74
N GLN A 188 26.78 43.81 -53.82
CA GLN A 188 27.73 43.48 -54.89
C GLN A 188 29.20 43.93 -54.76
N GLY A 189 30.00 43.02 -54.21
CA GLY A 189 31.18 42.48 -54.92
C GLY A 189 32.57 42.95 -54.49
N GLY A 190 33.48 41.98 -54.25
CA GLY A 190 34.92 42.21 -54.39
C GLY A 190 35.84 41.74 -53.26
N ARG A 191 36.21 40.44 -53.30
CA ARG A 191 37.60 39.94 -53.26
C ARG A 191 38.52 40.21 -52.02
N GLU A 192 38.96 39.10 -51.40
CA GLU A 192 40.26 38.80 -50.75
C GLU A 192 40.93 39.86 -49.83
N GLU A 193 41.02 39.59 -48.52
CA GLU A 193 42.27 39.19 -47.83
C GLU A 193 42.03 38.86 -46.32
N GLU A 194 43.09 38.42 -45.63
CA GLU A 194 43.07 37.69 -44.35
C GLU A 194 42.72 38.54 -43.11
N LEU A 195 42.25 37.90 -42.02
CA LEU A 195 42.86 37.95 -40.66
C LEU A 195 42.01 37.24 -39.57
N HIS A 196 42.54 36.11 -39.09
CA HIS A 196 42.58 35.62 -37.70
C HIS A 196 41.36 35.60 -36.75
N LEU A 197 41.21 34.41 -36.13
CA LEU A 197 40.69 34.13 -34.78
C LEU A 197 39.21 34.43 -34.48
N ASP A 198 38.41 33.36 -34.36
CA ASP A 198 38.12 32.87 -33.01
C ASP A 198 37.96 31.34 -32.98
N HIS A 199 38.36 30.73 -31.87
CA HIS A 199 38.19 29.29 -31.60
C HIS A 199 37.31 29.14 -30.36
N ASP A 200 36.68 27.97 -30.20
CA ASP A 200 35.97 27.54 -28.98
C ASP A 200 34.50 27.95 -28.78
N VAL A 201 33.62 27.42 -29.64
CA VAL A 201 32.15 27.27 -29.38
C VAL A 201 31.70 25.81 -29.56
N VAL A 202 32.63 24.86 -29.69
CA VAL A 202 32.33 23.48 -30.18
C VAL A 202 32.39 22.43 -29.07
N GLU A 203 33.11 22.66 -27.96
CA GLU A 203 33.37 21.60 -26.96
C GLU A 203 32.16 21.27 -26.05
N VAL A 204 31.22 22.21 -25.85
CA VAL A 204 30.06 22.04 -24.94
C VAL A 204 28.98 21.08 -25.50
N LYS A 205 29.03 20.71 -26.79
CA LYS A 205 27.94 19.95 -27.44
C LYS A 205 28.12 18.42 -27.40
N CYS A 206 29.27 17.91 -26.97
CA CYS A 206 29.57 16.47 -27.02
C CYS A 206 29.06 15.71 -25.78
N GLU A 207 29.16 16.29 -24.58
CA GLU A 207 28.73 15.62 -23.33
C GLU A 207 27.21 15.55 -23.19
N GLN A 208 26.48 16.64 -23.48
CA GLN A 208 25.01 16.66 -23.42
C GLN A 208 24.39 15.58 -24.32
N VAL A 209 24.94 15.35 -25.51
CA VAL A 209 24.44 14.34 -26.46
C VAL A 209 24.72 12.91 -25.97
N ALA A 210 25.82 12.67 -25.25
CA ALA A 210 26.09 11.36 -24.67
C ALA A 210 25.13 11.03 -23.52
N GLU A 211 24.86 12.02 -22.65
CA GLU A 211 23.94 11.87 -21.51
C GLU A 211 22.49 11.71 -21.98
N ASP A 212 22.04 12.53 -22.94
CA ASP A 212 20.72 12.41 -23.58
C ASP A 212 20.52 11.02 -24.22
N ASN A 213 21.53 10.48 -24.93
CA ASN A 213 21.48 9.13 -25.50
C ASN A 213 21.37 8.04 -24.42
N SER A 214 22.07 8.17 -23.29
CA SER A 214 21.98 7.22 -22.18
C SER A 214 20.57 7.20 -21.57
N GLN A 215 19.94 8.37 -21.47
CA GLN A 215 18.58 8.51 -20.95
C GLN A 215 17.54 7.96 -21.95
N ILE A 216 17.77 8.11 -23.26
CA ILE A 216 16.96 7.50 -24.32
C ILE A 216 17.01 5.97 -24.25
N GLU A 217 18.19 5.35 -24.10
CA GLU A 217 18.31 3.89 -23.98
C GLU A 217 17.69 3.35 -22.67
N PHE A 218 17.80 4.09 -21.58
CA PHE A 218 17.12 3.75 -20.32
C PHE A 218 15.58 3.81 -20.46
N LEU A 219 15.04 4.83 -21.14
CA LEU A 219 13.60 4.94 -21.42
C LEU A 219 13.11 3.85 -22.38
N LYS A 220 13.88 3.49 -23.41
CA LYS A 220 13.59 2.33 -24.28
C LYS A 220 13.53 1.03 -23.49
N SER A 221 14.47 0.82 -22.58
CA SER A 221 14.52 -0.37 -21.72
C SER A 221 13.30 -0.47 -20.80
N GLN A 222 12.88 0.64 -20.19
CA GLN A 222 11.65 0.69 -19.40
C GLN A 222 10.39 0.49 -20.26
N LEU A 223 10.36 1.02 -21.49
CA LEU A 223 9.24 0.82 -22.40
C LEU A 223 9.10 -0.66 -22.80
N ALA A 224 10.21 -1.35 -23.06
CA ALA A 224 10.22 -2.79 -23.36
C ALA A 224 9.71 -3.64 -22.18
N ASP A 225 10.16 -3.35 -20.96
CA ASP A 225 9.68 -4.02 -19.73
C ASP A 225 8.18 -3.74 -19.47
N CYS A 226 7.71 -2.52 -19.74
CA CYS A 226 6.28 -2.20 -19.74
C CYS A 226 5.49 -2.98 -20.80
N GLN A 227 6.03 -3.14 -22.01
CA GLN A 227 5.41 -3.92 -23.09
C GLN A 227 5.33 -5.42 -22.75
N GLU A 228 6.37 -6.01 -22.17
CA GLU A 228 6.35 -7.41 -21.71
C GLU A 228 5.28 -7.62 -20.62
N LYS A 229 5.22 -6.71 -19.64
CA LYS A 229 4.19 -6.75 -18.58
C LYS A 229 2.77 -6.63 -19.15
N LEU A 230 2.58 -5.79 -20.17
CA LEU A 230 1.28 -5.61 -20.82
C LEU A 230 0.88 -6.86 -21.61
N HIS A 231 1.78 -7.45 -22.39
CA HIS A 231 1.55 -8.74 -23.07
C HIS A 231 1.25 -9.89 -22.08
N LYS A 232 1.89 -9.88 -20.90
CA LYS A 232 1.61 -10.87 -19.84
C LYS A 232 0.22 -10.68 -19.23
N LEU A 233 -0.27 -9.44 -19.09
CA LEU A 233 -1.63 -9.17 -18.65
C LEU A 233 -2.65 -9.59 -19.70
N ASP A 234 -2.40 -9.30 -20.97
CA ASP A 234 -3.23 -9.71 -22.12
C ASP A 234 -3.42 -11.24 -22.15
N TRP A 235 -2.32 -11.99 -22.02
CA TRP A 235 -2.35 -13.46 -21.89
C TRP A 235 -3.12 -13.96 -20.64
N MET A 236 -3.10 -13.21 -19.54
CA MET A 236 -3.89 -13.54 -18.35
C MET A 236 -5.38 -13.25 -18.54
N GLU A 237 -5.74 -12.18 -19.25
CA GLU A 237 -7.10 -11.81 -19.61
C GLU A 237 -7.72 -12.89 -20.51
N ASP A 238 -7.05 -13.27 -21.60
CA ASP A 238 -7.46 -14.37 -22.50
C ASP A 238 -7.70 -15.68 -21.74
N LYS A 239 -6.80 -16.01 -20.81
CA LYS A 239 -6.91 -17.22 -19.99
C LYS A 239 -8.07 -17.14 -19.00
N LEU A 240 -8.36 -15.96 -18.44
CA LEU A 240 -9.49 -15.72 -17.56
C LEU A 240 -10.79 -15.83 -18.34
N HIS A 241 -10.89 -15.19 -19.50
CA HIS A 241 -12.07 -15.26 -20.36
C HIS A 241 -12.35 -16.70 -20.85
N GLY A 242 -11.29 -17.44 -21.20
CA GLY A 242 -11.39 -18.87 -21.52
C GLY A 242 -11.75 -19.79 -20.34
N LEU A 243 -11.65 -19.32 -19.10
CA LEU A 243 -12.20 -19.99 -17.90
C LEU A 243 -13.63 -19.53 -17.62
N GLU A 244 -13.94 -18.24 -17.80
CA GLU A 244 -15.28 -17.66 -17.64
C GLU A 244 -16.29 -18.37 -18.55
N GLU A 245 -16.03 -18.47 -19.86
CA GLU A 245 -16.91 -19.19 -20.79
C GLU A 245 -17.04 -20.70 -20.45
N LYS A 246 -16.02 -21.30 -19.82
CA LYS A 246 -16.10 -22.69 -19.32
C LYS A 246 -16.91 -22.84 -18.03
N LEU A 247 -17.07 -21.78 -17.25
CA LEU A 247 -17.81 -21.75 -15.98
C LEU A 247 -19.22 -21.16 -16.12
N LYS A 248 -19.49 -20.45 -17.21
CA LYS A 248 -20.80 -19.90 -17.58
C LYS A 248 -21.90 -20.97 -17.47
N GLY A 249 -22.89 -20.70 -16.63
CA GLY A 249 -24.01 -21.62 -16.35
C GLY A 249 -23.70 -22.79 -15.41
N LYS A 250 -22.47 -22.95 -14.91
CA LYS A 250 -22.12 -23.94 -13.88
C LYS A 250 -22.23 -23.32 -12.50
N VAL A 251 -23.06 -23.90 -11.64
CA VAL A 251 -23.11 -23.52 -10.22
C VAL A 251 -21.98 -24.26 -9.50
N ILE A 252 -21.00 -23.51 -9.00
CA ILE A 252 -19.95 -24.04 -8.12
C ILE A 252 -20.43 -23.84 -6.67
N ILE A 253 -20.46 -24.91 -5.89
CA ILE A 253 -20.83 -24.92 -4.47
C ILE A 253 -19.66 -25.52 -3.70
N ASP A 254 -19.31 -24.95 -2.54
CA ASP A 254 -18.29 -25.55 -1.67
C ASP A 254 -18.74 -26.94 -1.19
N GLU A 255 -17.80 -27.87 -1.05
CA GLU A 255 -18.11 -29.23 -0.62
C GLU A 255 -18.80 -29.27 0.75
N LYS A 256 -18.45 -28.37 1.68
CA LYS A 256 -19.08 -28.25 3.00
C LYS A 256 -20.54 -27.79 2.88
N ASP A 257 -20.80 -26.79 2.03
CA ASP A 257 -22.14 -26.24 1.80
C ASP A 257 -23.04 -27.24 1.05
N TRP A 258 -22.48 -27.96 0.08
CA TRP A 258 -23.16 -29.06 -0.60
C TRP A 258 -23.53 -30.19 0.37
N ASN A 259 -22.58 -30.62 1.20
CA ASN A 259 -22.83 -31.66 2.21
C ASN A 259 -23.82 -31.19 3.29
N ASN A 260 -23.83 -29.91 3.65
CA ASN A 260 -24.82 -29.33 4.55
C ASN A 260 -26.22 -29.35 3.93
N LEU A 261 -26.35 -28.89 2.68
CA LEU A 261 -27.60 -28.91 1.92
C LEU A 261 -28.13 -30.34 1.76
N LEU A 262 -27.28 -31.29 1.36
CA LEU A 262 -27.63 -32.69 1.22
C LEU A 262 -28.11 -33.30 2.55
N SER A 263 -27.40 -33.01 3.65
CA SER A 263 -27.81 -33.43 5.01
C SER A 263 -29.17 -32.83 5.40
N ARG A 264 -29.43 -31.57 5.03
CA ARG A 264 -30.70 -30.90 5.34
C ARG A 264 -31.86 -31.45 4.51
N VAL A 265 -31.65 -31.73 3.23
CA VAL A 265 -32.63 -32.39 2.34
C VAL A 265 -32.96 -33.78 2.87
N LEU A 266 -31.96 -34.61 3.18
CA LEU A 266 -32.15 -35.94 3.77
C LEU A 266 -32.97 -35.91 5.08
N LEU A 267 -32.71 -34.94 5.95
CA LEU A 267 -33.48 -34.73 7.18
C LEU A 267 -34.95 -34.32 6.92
N LEU A 268 -35.22 -33.57 5.86
CA LEU A 268 -36.57 -33.18 5.47
C LEU A 268 -37.34 -34.34 4.80
N GLU A 269 -36.68 -35.11 3.94
CA GLU A 269 -37.26 -36.32 3.32
C GLU A 269 -37.62 -37.38 4.38
N THR A 270 -36.70 -37.66 5.30
CA THR A 270 -36.95 -38.59 6.42
C THR A 270 -38.06 -38.11 7.34
N GLN A 271 -38.12 -36.80 7.64
CA GLN A 271 -39.23 -36.21 8.39
C GLN A 271 -40.58 -36.38 7.67
N LEU A 272 -40.62 -36.15 6.35
CA LEU A 272 -41.84 -36.28 5.55
C LEU A 272 -42.33 -37.73 5.48
N LEU A 273 -41.41 -38.70 5.29
CA LEU A 273 -41.73 -40.13 5.32
C LEU A 273 -42.28 -40.61 6.67
N LEU A 274 -41.81 -40.02 7.78
CA LEU A 274 -42.33 -40.30 9.12
C LEU A 274 -43.71 -39.66 9.35
N GLN A 275 -43.94 -38.47 8.79
CA GLN A 275 -45.25 -37.80 8.85
C GLN A 275 -46.31 -38.49 7.99
N SER A 276 -45.95 -39.06 6.83
CA SER A 276 -46.88 -39.78 5.95
C SER A 276 -47.30 -41.17 6.47
N LYS A 277 -46.75 -41.62 7.61
CA LYS A 277 -47.06 -42.90 8.26
C LYS A 277 -47.90 -42.73 9.55
N LYS A 278 -48.45 -41.54 9.79
CA LYS A 278 -49.47 -41.25 10.80
C LYS A 278 -50.81 -40.97 10.15
#